data_AF-A0A098T461-F1
#
_entry.id   AF-A0A098T461-F1
#
_cell.length_a   1.000
_cell.length_b   1.000
_cell.length_c   1.000
_cell.angle_alpha   90.00
_cell.angle_beta   90.00
_cell.angle_gamma   90.00
#
_symmetry.space_group_name_H-M   'P 1'
#
loop_
_entity.id
_entity.type
_entity.pdbx_description
1 polymer ?
#
loop_
_entity_poly.entity_id
_entity_poly.type
_entity_poly.pdbx_seq_one_letter_code
_entity_poly.pdbx_strand_id
1 'polypeptide(L)'
;MIDLRPDIVFVIDGVLWRDFLALRDECGDALTNRFYDECVWQTRQAIRAGDPALALHWQRLRRFAEAYSVSWVSAVEVDGELIREEPKSSALRYPEDDALTRIEFGPERS
;
A
#
# COMPACT_ATOMS: atom_id res chain seq x y z
N MET A 1 -0.65 -3.86 -16.68
CA MET A 1 0.45 -4.43 -15.88
C MET A 1 1.31 -3.25 -15.47
N ILE A 2 1.26 -2.86 -14.20
CA ILE A 2 2.01 -1.70 -13.70
C ILE A 2 3.49 -2.09 -13.69
N ASP A 3 4.31 -1.24 -14.30
CA ASP A 3 5.72 -1.49 -14.55
C ASP A 3 6.51 -1.58 -13.23
N LEU A 4 7.45 -2.54 -13.16
CA LEU A 4 8.16 -2.96 -11.95
C LEU A 4 9.31 -1.99 -11.59
N ARG A 5 8.96 -0.73 -11.35
CA ARG A 5 9.91 0.38 -11.29
C ARG A 5 10.45 0.65 -9.87
N PRO A 6 11.77 0.55 -9.63
CA PRO A 6 12.39 0.81 -8.32
C PRO A 6 12.44 2.30 -7.95
N ASP A 7 12.07 3.19 -8.86
CA ASP A 7 11.97 4.64 -8.67
C ASP A 7 10.60 5.07 -8.11
N ILE A 8 9.70 4.16 -7.77
CA ILE A 8 8.36 4.53 -7.28
C ILE A 8 8.34 4.72 -5.76
N VAL A 9 7.73 5.84 -5.34
CA VAL A 9 7.31 6.11 -3.96
C VAL A 9 5.80 6.17 -3.89
N PHE A 10 5.20 5.33 -3.06
CA PHE A 10 3.77 5.42 -2.79
C PHE A 10 3.49 6.47 -1.73
N VAL A 11 2.66 7.46 -2.06
CA VAL A 11 2.23 8.52 -1.13
C VAL A 11 0.87 8.14 -0.56
N ILE A 12 0.83 7.92 0.76
CA ILE A 12 -0.37 7.46 1.50
C ILE A 12 -0.55 8.24 2.80
N ASP A 13 -1.75 8.17 3.36
CA ASP A 13 -2.04 8.69 4.69
C ASP A 13 -1.62 7.70 5.80
N GLY A 14 -1.34 8.21 6.99
CA GLY A 14 -0.89 7.40 8.13
C GLY A 14 -1.89 6.34 8.60
N VAL A 15 -3.19 6.54 8.36
CA VAL A 15 -4.24 5.56 8.69
C VAL A 15 -4.09 4.33 7.80
N LEU A 16 -3.95 4.54 6.49
CA LEU A 16 -3.75 3.48 5.51
C LEU A 16 -2.46 2.71 5.80
N TRP A 17 -1.37 3.41 6.13
CA TRP A 17 -0.09 2.78 6.45
C TRP A 17 -0.16 1.91 7.71
N ARG A 18 -0.72 2.45 8.79
CA ARG A 18 -0.87 1.72 10.06
C ARG A 18 -1.69 0.44 9.88
N ASP A 19 -2.84 0.54 9.21
CA ASP A 19 -3.74 -0.59 9.06
C ASP A 19 -3.15 -1.64 8.10
N PHE A 20 -2.40 -1.20 7.08
CA PHE A 20 -1.62 -2.10 6.22
C PHE A 20 -0.58 -2.89 7.03
N LEU A 21 0.23 -2.23 7.85
CA LEU A 21 1.25 -2.88 8.66
C LEU A 21 0.63 -3.87 9.66
N ALA A 22 -0.45 -3.47 10.32
CA ALA A 22 -1.15 -4.32 11.28
C ALA A 22 -1.71 -5.59 10.62
N LEU A 23 -2.38 -5.44 9.48
CA LEU A 23 -2.94 -6.59 8.76
C LEU A 23 -1.85 -7.48 8.15
N ARG A 24 -0.74 -6.89 7.69
CA ARG A 24 0.41 -7.61 7.17
C ARG A 24 1.03 -8.49 8.25
N ASP A 25 1.21 -7.95 9.45
CA ASP A 25 1.74 -8.70 10.60
C ASP A 25 0.82 -9.87 10.98
N GLU A 26 -0.49 -9.64 11.03
CA GLU A 26 -1.47 -10.68 11.35
C GLU A 26 -1.53 -11.81 10.29
N CYS A 27 -1.38 -11.45 9.02
CA CYS A 27 -1.44 -12.38 7.89
C CYS A 27 -0.07 -13.00 7.53
N GLY A 28 1.02 -12.51 8.13
CA GLY A 28 2.40 -12.88 7.82
C GLY A 28 3.01 -12.14 6.62
N ASP A 29 2.21 -11.85 5.58
CA ASP A 29 2.61 -11.03 4.43
C ASP A 29 1.37 -10.39 3.77
N ALA A 30 1.59 -9.31 3.03
CA ALA A 30 0.60 -8.59 2.25
C ALA A 30 0.22 -9.33 0.95
N LEU A 31 1.11 -10.17 0.40
CA LEU A 31 0.83 -11.00 -0.78
C LEU A 31 0.22 -12.37 -0.43
N THR A 32 -0.74 -12.40 0.50
CA THR A 32 -1.40 -13.64 0.92
C THR A 32 -2.89 -13.64 0.59
N ASN A 33 -3.45 -14.83 0.31
CA ASN A 33 -4.90 -14.98 0.13
C ASN A 33 -5.65 -14.53 1.39
N ARG A 34 -5.09 -14.79 2.58
CA ARG A 34 -5.67 -14.36 3.85
C ARG A 34 -5.81 -12.83 3.93
N PHE A 35 -4.74 -12.10 3.61
CA PHE A 35 -4.77 -10.63 3.59
C PHE A 35 -5.82 -10.11 2.60
N TYR A 36 -5.86 -10.68 1.40
CA TYR A 36 -6.83 -10.32 0.37
C TYR A 36 -8.27 -10.56 0.82
N ASP A 37 -8.55 -11.75 1.36
CA ASP A 37 -9.88 -12.15 1.82
C ASP A 37 -10.35 -11.27 2.98
N GLU A 38 -9.45 -10.90 3.89
CA GLU A 38 -9.76 -10.00 5.00
C GLU A 38 -10.16 -8.61 4.49
N CYS A 39 -9.40 -8.02 3.55
CA CYS A 39 -9.78 -6.74 2.94
C CYS A 39 -11.16 -6.81 2.29
N VAL A 40 -11.46 -7.89 1.58
CA VAL A 40 -12.78 -8.10 0.93
C VAL A 40 -13.88 -8.26 1.97
N TRP A 41 -13.62 -9.02 3.04
CA TRP A 41 -14.57 -9.22 4.12
C TRP A 41 -14.89 -7.90 4.82
N GLN A 42 -13.87 -7.14 5.23
CA GLN A 42 -14.02 -5.84 5.88
C GLN A 42 -14.77 -4.82 5.01
N THR A 43 -14.44 -4.77 3.70
CA THR A 43 -15.17 -3.95 2.73
C THR A 43 -16.67 -4.28 2.74
N ARG A 44 -17.03 -5.57 2.74
CA ARG A 44 -18.43 -6.01 2.76
C ARG A 44 -19.11 -5.69 4.09
N GLN A 45 -18.42 -5.81 5.22
CA GLN A 45 -18.98 -5.45 6.52
C GLN A 45 -19.27 -3.96 6.61
N ALA A 46 -18.35 -3.10 6.16
CA ALA A 46 -18.54 -1.66 6.11
C ALA A 46 -19.75 -1.26 5.25
N ILE A 47 -19.90 -1.87 4.06
CA ILE A 47 -21.08 -1.65 3.19
C ILE A 47 -22.37 -2.06 3.91
N ARG A 48 -22.40 -3.23 4.58
CA ARG A 48 -23.58 -3.69 5.34
C ARG A 48 -23.91 -2.79 6.52
N ALA A 49 -22.90 -2.20 7.14
CA ALA A 49 -23.05 -1.24 8.23
C ALA A 49 -23.45 0.16 7.75
N GLY A 50 -23.48 0.41 6.44
CA GLY A 50 -23.80 1.74 5.89
C GLY A 50 -22.64 2.74 6.00
N ASP A 51 -21.40 2.26 6.11
CA ASP A 51 -20.19 3.09 6.17
C ASP A 51 -19.41 3.05 4.84
N PRO A 52 -19.72 3.93 3.88
CA PRO A 52 -19.03 3.96 2.59
C PRO A 52 -17.58 4.44 2.70
N ALA A 53 -17.25 5.26 3.71
CA ALA A 53 -15.89 5.76 3.89
C ALA A 53 -14.96 4.63 4.33
N LEU A 54 -15.41 3.81 5.28
CA LEU A 54 -14.67 2.63 5.73
C LEU A 54 -14.58 1.57 4.62
N ALA A 55 -15.63 1.39 3.81
CA ALA A 55 -15.58 0.49 2.66
C ALA A 55 -14.52 0.94 1.64
N LEU A 56 -14.45 2.24 1.35
CA LEU A 56 -13.44 2.81 0.46
C LEU A 56 -12.02 2.66 1.03
N HIS A 57 -11.86 2.82 2.35
CA HIS A 57 -10.59 2.59 3.04
C HIS A 57 -10.06 1.18 2.80
N TRP A 58 -10.87 0.14 3.05
CA TRP A 58 -10.46 -1.25 2.84
C TRP A 58 -10.17 -1.58 1.37
N GLN A 59 -10.89 -0.95 0.43
CA GLN A 59 -10.59 -1.06 -0.99
C GLN A 59 -9.25 -0.40 -1.35
N ARG A 60 -8.96 0.80 -0.80
CA ARG A 60 -7.66 1.47 -0.95
C ARG A 60 -6.53 0.63 -0.37
N LEU A 61 -6.73 0.06 0.82
CA LEU A 61 -5.75 -0.79 1.50
C LEU A 61 -5.41 -2.03 0.66
N ARG A 62 -6.42 -2.69 0.09
CA ARG A 62 -6.21 -3.81 -0.83
C ARG A 62 -5.39 -3.41 -2.06
N ARG A 63 -5.77 -2.32 -2.74
CA ARG A 63 -5.07 -1.84 -3.95
C ARG A 63 -3.62 -1.47 -3.63
N PHE A 64 -3.41 -0.80 -2.51
CA PHE A 64 -2.07 -0.44 -2.03
C PHE A 64 -1.24 -1.68 -1.75
N ALA A 65 -1.78 -2.65 -1.00
CA ALA A 65 -1.07 -3.88 -0.66
C ALA A 65 -0.65 -4.68 -1.92
N GLU A 66 -1.55 -4.77 -2.91
CA GLU A 66 -1.24 -5.39 -4.20
C GLU A 66 -0.07 -4.67 -4.89
N ALA A 67 -0.16 -3.35 -5.04
CA ALA A 67 0.89 -2.54 -5.67
C ALA A 67 2.23 -2.62 -4.90
N TYR A 68 2.19 -2.50 -3.58
CA TYR A 68 3.36 -2.57 -2.70
C TYR A 68 4.06 -3.93 -2.78
N SER A 69 3.29 -5.02 -2.89
CA SER A 69 3.84 -6.37 -2.88
C SER A 69 4.43 -6.76 -4.23
N VAL A 70 3.82 -6.32 -5.34
CA VAL A 70 4.30 -6.64 -6.70
C VAL A 70 5.38 -5.68 -7.18
N SER A 71 5.45 -4.46 -6.66
CA SER A 71 6.48 -3.49 -7.02
C SER A 71 7.76 -3.66 -6.20
N TRP A 72 8.89 -3.24 -6.78
CA TRP A 72 10.16 -3.08 -6.07
C TRP A 72 10.19 -1.73 -5.36
N VAL A 73 9.20 -1.49 -4.50
CA VAL A 73 9.03 -0.23 -3.77
C VAL A 73 10.31 0.10 -3.04
N SER A 74 10.89 1.27 -3.34
CA SER A 74 12.12 1.74 -2.69
C SER A 74 11.83 2.67 -1.52
N ALA A 75 10.63 3.25 -1.47
CA ALA A 75 10.16 4.01 -0.32
C ALA A 75 8.62 4.14 -0.31
N VAL A 76 8.08 4.49 0.85
CA VAL A 76 6.70 4.93 1.06
C VAL A 76 6.74 6.31 1.70
N GLU A 77 5.96 7.26 1.20
CA GLU A 77 5.78 8.56 1.83
C GLU A 77 4.47 8.56 2.62
N VAL A 78 4.55 8.76 3.93
CA VAL A 78 3.42 8.69 4.86
C VAL A 78 3.28 10.04 5.55
N ASP A 79 2.16 10.72 5.32
CA ASP A 79 1.90 12.06 5.89
C ASP A 79 3.04 13.07 5.63
N GLY A 80 3.75 12.92 4.50
CA GLY A 80 4.89 13.75 4.09
C GLY A 80 6.26 13.27 4.61
N GLU A 81 6.30 12.19 5.40
CA GLU A 81 7.54 11.56 5.85
C GLU A 81 7.93 10.40 4.93
N LEU A 82 9.16 10.44 4.39
CA LEU A 82 9.68 9.40 3.51
C LEU A 82 10.30 8.25 4.31
N ILE A 83 9.73 7.05 4.18
CA ILE A 83 10.19 5.80 4.79
C ILE A 83 10.87 4.97 3.71
N ARG A 84 12.19 4.80 3.80
CA ARG A 84 12.97 3.98 2.86
C ARG A 84 12.82 2.49 3.13
N GLU A 85 12.59 1.73 2.07
CA GLU A 85 12.56 0.27 2.09
C GLU A 85 13.96 -0.31 1.88
N GLU A 86 14.24 -1.44 2.52
CA GLU A 86 15.47 -2.17 2.24
C GLU A 86 15.37 -2.90 0.89
N PRO A 87 16.45 -2.93 0.10
CA PRO A 87 16.45 -3.69 -1.14
C PRO A 87 16.13 -5.17 -0.90
N LYS A 88 15.06 -5.66 -1.53
CA LYS A 88 14.66 -7.09 -1.47
C LYS A 88 15.73 -8.04 -2.03
N SER A 89 16.76 -7.52 -2.71
CA SER A 89 17.91 -8.27 -3.21
C SER A 89 19.16 -7.38 -3.22
N SER A 90 20.32 -7.96 -2.87
CA SER A 90 21.62 -7.28 -2.89
C SER A 90 22.10 -6.86 -4.29
N ALA A 91 21.48 -7.38 -5.35
CA ALA A 91 21.77 -6.98 -6.72
C ALA A 91 21.06 -5.67 -7.13
N LEU A 92 20.08 -5.21 -6.35
CA LEU A 92 19.38 -3.95 -6.62
C LEU A 92 20.09 -2.78 -5.95
N ARG A 93 20.13 -1.66 -6.66
CA ARG A 93 20.38 -0.36 -6.06
C ARG A 93 19.13 0.47 -6.22
N TYR A 94 18.53 0.85 -5.11
CA TYR A 94 17.44 1.80 -5.12
C TYR A 94 17.99 3.21 -5.40
N PRO A 95 17.31 4.00 -6.25
CA PRO A 95 17.72 5.35 -6.58
C PRO A 95 17.63 6.30 -5.36
N GLU A 96 18.42 7.37 -5.42
CA GLU A 96 18.41 8.50 -4.47
C GLU A 96 17.05 9.23 -4.47
N ASP A 97 16.77 10.00 -3.41
CA ASP A 97 15.43 10.58 -3.15
C ASP A 97 14.93 11.50 -4.29
N ASP A 98 15.84 12.19 -4.97
CA ASP A 98 15.56 13.15 -6.05
C ASP A 98 15.21 12.47 -7.38
N ALA A 99 15.56 11.20 -7.52
CA ALA A 99 15.23 10.37 -8.68
C ALA A 99 13.94 9.56 -8.50
N LEU A 100 13.20 9.78 -7.41
CA LEU A 100 11.96 9.06 -7.11
C LEU A 100 10.71 9.72 -7.71
N THR A 101 9.90 8.92 -8.39
CA THR A 101 8.57 9.25 -8.89
C THR A 101 7.51 8.94 -7.83
N ARG A 102 6.79 9.96 -7.38
CA ARG A 102 5.69 9.82 -6.41
C ARG A 102 4.39 9.41 -7.09
N ILE A 103 3.71 8.42 -6.51
CA ILE A 103 2.38 7.96 -6.92
C ILE A 103 1.44 8.09 -5.73
N GLU A 104 0.44 8.96 -5.85
CA GLU A 104 -0.57 9.15 -4.83
C GLU A 104 -1.58 8.00 -4.81
N PHE A 105 -1.76 7.40 -3.64
CA PHE A 105 -2.83 6.45 -3.36
C PHE A 105 -3.98 7.16 -2.64
N GLY A 106 -4.53 8.22 -3.24
CA GLY A 106 -5.65 8.99 -2.70
C GLY A 106 -7.02 8.42 -3.08
N PRO A 107 -8.11 8.86 -2.43
CA PRO A 107 -9.43 8.77 -3.06
C PRO A 107 -9.38 9.53 -4.38
N GLU A 108 -9.90 8.95 -5.48
CA GLU A 108 -10.01 9.67 -6.76
C GLU A 108 -10.65 11.03 -6.49
N ARG A 109 -9.93 12.12 -6.77
CA ARG A 109 -10.49 13.46 -6.74
C ARG A 109 -11.60 13.49 -7.79
N SER A 110 -12.84 13.36 -7.33
CA SER A 110 -14.04 13.63 -8.12
C SER A 110 -14.11 15.10 -8.51
#